data_AF-A0A366K973-F1
#
_entry.id   AF-A0A366K973-F1
#
_cell.length_a   1.000
_cell.length_b   1.000
_cell.length_c   1.000
_cell.angle_alpha   90.00
_cell.angle_beta   90.00
_cell.angle_gamma   90.00
#
_symmetry.space_group_name_H-M   'P 1'
#
loop_
_entity.id
_entity.type
_entity.pdbx_description
1 polymer ?
#
loop_
_entity_poly.entity_id
_entity_poly.type
_entity_poly.pdbx_seq_one_letter_code
_entity_poly.pdbx_strand_id
1 'polypeptide(L)' 'MVEQVGTGVSDFKPGDQVVIGFTSCGGCKYCRKGLTGACERFPELNRAGP' A
#
# COMPACT_ATOMS: atom_id res chain seq x y z
N MET A 1 -11.97 9.64 0.76
CA MET A 1 -12.56 9.18 2.02
C MET A 1 -12.79 7.69 1.92
N VAL A 2 -12.77 6.95 3.02
CA VAL A 2 -13.16 5.54 3.06
C VAL A 2 -14.68 5.43 2.99
N GLU A 3 -15.19 4.69 2.01
CA GLU A 3 -16.64 4.46 1.83
C GLU A 3 -17.09 3.14 2.50
N GLN A 4 -16.28 2.10 2.43
CA GLN A 4 -16.55 0.78 3.01
C GLN A 4 -15.25 0.10 3.41
N VAL A 5 -15.32 -0.80 4.39
CA VAL A 5 -14.21 -1.67 4.81
C VAL A 5 -14.63 -3.14 4.80
N GLY A 6 -13.70 -4.05 4.56
CA GLY A 6 -13.93 -5.49 4.64
C GLY A 6 -13.95 -6.00 6.09
N THR A 7 -14.44 -7.22 6.29
CA THR A 7 -14.65 -7.83 7.63
C THR A 7 -13.38 -8.01 8.46
N GLY A 8 -12.19 -8.01 7.85
CA GLY A 8 -10.90 -8.13 8.53
C GLY A 8 -10.16 -6.81 8.78
N VAL A 9 -10.77 -5.66 8.48
CA VAL A 9 -10.12 -4.36 8.62
C VAL A 9 -10.49 -3.75 9.97
N SER A 10 -9.51 -3.59 10.86
CA SER A 10 -9.69 -2.97 12.19
C SER A 10 -9.23 -1.52 12.26
N ASP A 11 -8.32 -1.13 11.37
CA ASP A 11 -7.55 0.12 11.52
C ASP A 11 -8.20 1.32 10.82
N PHE A 12 -9.32 1.10 10.12
CA PHE A 12 -10.05 2.10 9.35
C PHE A 12 -11.57 1.91 9.48
N LYS A 13 -12.33 2.99 9.30
CA LYS A 13 -13.80 2.98 9.22
C LYS A 13 -14.31 3.90 8.11
N PRO A 14 -15.54 3.68 7.59
CA PRO A 14 -16.19 4.63 6.70
C PRO A 14 -16.19 6.04 7.29
N GLY A 15 -15.91 7.06 6.49
CA GLY A 15 -15.73 8.43 6.98
C GLY A 15 -14.27 8.88 7.10
N ASP A 16 -13.33 7.95 7.26
CA ASP A 16 -11.93 8.34 7.47
C ASP A 16 -11.35 9.01 6.21
N GLN A 17 -10.64 10.12 6.42
CA GLN A 17 -9.83 10.74 5.39
C GLN A 17 -8.51 9.98 5.29
N VAL A 18 -8.13 9.60 4.08
CA VAL A 18 -6.98 8.75 3.80
C VAL A 18 -6.18 9.29 2.64
N VAL A 19 -4.87 9.02 2.65
CA VAL A 19 -3.96 9.22 1.53
C VAL A 19 -3.54 7.84 1.02
N ILE A 20 -3.60 7.63 -0.29
CA ILE A 20 -3.16 6.38 -0.90
C ILE A 20 -1.69 6.53 -1.30
N GLY A 21 -0.82 5.75 -0.67
CA GLY A 21 0.59 5.65 -1.02
C GLY A 21 0.87 4.62 -2.13
N PHE A 22 2.14 4.40 -2.43
CA PHE A 22 2.57 3.34 -3.34
C PHE A 22 2.59 1.97 -2.67
N THR A 23 2.27 0.94 -3.44
CA THR A 23 2.40 -0.47 -3.05
C THR A 23 3.87 -0.88 -2.99
N SER A 24 4.26 -1.66 -1.99
CA SER A 24 5.59 -2.27 -1.90
C SER A 24 5.46 -3.76 -1.58
N CYS A 25 6.47 -4.56 -1.89
CA CYS A 25 6.36 -6.02 -1.77
C CYS A 25 6.49 -6.54 -0.33
N GLY A 26 6.93 -5.72 0.63
CA GLY A 26 7.15 -6.10 2.03
C GLY A 26 8.33 -7.05 2.29
N GLY A 27 8.81 -7.78 1.27
CA GLY A 27 9.77 -8.88 1.45
C GLY A 27 11.19 -8.64 0.94
N CYS A 28 11.45 -7.63 0.11
CA CYS A 28 12.80 -7.39 -0.43
C CYS A 28 13.73 -6.72 0.59
N LYS A 29 15.03 -6.65 0.29
CA LYS A 29 16.04 -6.06 1.19
C LYS A 29 15.77 -4.60 1.56
N TYR A 30 15.17 -3.82 0.66
CA TYR A 30 14.82 -2.42 0.93
C TYR A 30 13.56 -2.31 1.79
N CYS A 31 12.52 -3.13 1.50
CA CYS A 31 11.31 -3.19 2.32
C CYS A 31 11.60 -3.59 3.76
N ARG A 32 12.45 -4.61 3.99
CA ARG A 32 12.86 -5.02 5.34
C ARG A 32 13.63 -3.95 6.11
N LYS A 33 14.19 -2.95 5.42
CA LYS A 33 14.86 -1.78 5.99
C LYS A 33 13.94 -0.56 6.11
N GLY A 34 12.64 -0.69 5.80
CA GLY A 34 11.69 0.41 5.77
C GLY A 34 11.82 1.35 4.56
N LEU A 35 12.71 1.04 3.61
CA LEU A 35 12.94 1.83 2.40
C LEU A 35 11.97 1.40 1.28
N THR A 36 10.66 1.53 1.55
CA THR A 36 9.59 1.03 0.67
C THR A 36 9.57 1.72 -0.70
N GLY A 37 10.02 2.97 -0.80
CA GLY A 37 10.18 3.70 -2.07
C GLY A 37 11.25 3.11 -3.01
N ALA A 38 12.18 2.32 -2.49
CA ALA A 38 13.20 1.62 -3.28
C ALA A 38 12.84 0.13 -3.50
N CYS A 39 11.56 -0.23 -3.41
CA CYS A 39 11.11 -1.61 -3.57
C CYS A 39 11.54 -2.18 -4.93
N GLU A 40 12.16 -3.37 -4.92
CA GLU A 40 12.66 -4.02 -6.15
C GLU A 40 11.52 -4.36 -7.13
N ARG A 41 10.32 -4.61 -6.61
CA ARG A 41 9.10 -4.88 -7.39
C ARG A 41 8.24 -3.65 -7.63
N PHE A 42 8.76 -2.45 -7.36
CA PHE A 42 7.97 -1.21 -7.43
C PHE A 42 7.27 -1.03 -8.79
N PRO A 43 7.94 -1.22 -9.95
CA PRO A 43 7.28 -1.04 -11.25
C PRO A 43 6.16 -2.04 -11.50
N GLU A 44 6.30 -3.29 -11.06
CA GLU A 44 5.27 -4.32 -11.22
C GLU A 44 4.01 -4.03 -10.40
N LEU A 45 4.20 -3.48 -9.21
CA LEU A 45 3.13 -3.25 -8.23
C LEU A 45 2.43 -1.90 -8.40
N ASN A 46 3.06 -0.94 -9.08
CA ASN A 46 2.58 0.44 -9.19
C ASN A 46 2.50 0.96 -10.62
N ARG A 47 2.90 0.18 -11.63
CA ARG A 47 2.51 0.53 -12.99
C ARG A 47 1.00 0.38 -13.07
N ALA A 48 0.33 1.47 -13.44
CA ALA A 48 -0.94 1.34 -14.10
C ALA A 48 -0.72 0.42 -15.32
N GLY A 49 -1.60 -0.57 -15.49
CA GLY A 49 -1.70 -1.29 -16.76
C GLY A 49 -1.95 -0.30 -17.92
N PRO A 50 -1.90 -0.76 -19.18
CA PRO A 50 -2.07 0.13 -20.33
C PRO A 50 -3.30 1.05 -20.21
#